data_AF-A0A7K7G1E2-F1
#
_entry.id   AF-A0A7K7G1E2-F1
#
_cell.length_a   1.000
_cell.length_b   1.000
_cell.length_c   1.000
_cell.angle_alpha   90.00
_cell.angle_beta   90.00
_cell.angle_gamma   90.00
#
_symmetry.space_group_name_H-M   'P 1'
#
loop_
_entity.id
_entity.type
_entity.pdbx_description
1 polymer ?
#
loop_
_entity_poly.entity_id
_entity_poly.type
_entity_poly.pdbx_seq_one_letter_code
_entity_poly.pdbx_strand_id
1 'polypeptide(L)'
;LLFLNTEAEGFDLCRAPALQTKVFQYRIWDVNQKSLYLRNDQLVAGHLQGANAALEEKVFWVPNRAFEAARLPIILGIRNGTRCLA
;
A
#
# COMPACT_ATOMS: atom_id res chain seq x y z
N LEU A 1 10.29 2.90 12.52
CA LEU A 1 10.79 2.52 11.19
C LEU A 1 9.73 1.63 10.55
N LEU A 2 9.26 1.93 9.34
CA LEU A 2 8.37 1.03 8.60
C LEU A 2 9.25 0.18 7.69
N PHE A 3 9.16 -1.14 7.80
CA PHE A 3 9.87 -2.04 6.89
C PHE A 3 8.89 -2.49 5.82
N LEU A 4 9.20 -2.16 4.56
CA LEU A 4 8.44 -2.63 3.40
C LEU A 4 9.14 -3.89 2.88
N ASN A 5 8.53 -5.05 3.09
CA ASN A 5 9.02 -6.29 2.51
C ASN A 5 8.23 -6.59 1.23
N THR A 6 8.92 -7.05 0.21
CA THR A 6 8.39 -7.19 -1.15
C THR A 6 7.93 -8.62 -1.36
N GLU A 7 6.63 -8.86 -1.59
CA GLU A 7 6.11 -10.19 -1.98
C GLU A 7 5.49 -10.23 -3.40
N ALA A 8 5.53 -9.15 -4.18
CA ALA A 8 4.85 -9.13 -5.48
C ALA A 8 5.63 -8.44 -6.59
N GLU A 9 5.54 -9.04 -7.78
CA GLU A 9 5.84 -8.38 -9.04
C GLU A 9 4.80 -7.27 -9.31
N GLY A 10 5.24 -6.14 -9.87
CA GLY A 10 4.35 -5.00 -10.13
C GLY A 10 3.21 -5.39 -11.06
N PHE A 11 1.97 -5.07 -10.67
CA PHE A 11 0.79 -5.32 -11.48
C PHE A 11 0.62 -4.26 -12.59
N ASP A 12 -0.13 -4.63 -13.62
CA ASP A 12 -0.36 -3.82 -14.82
C ASP A 12 -1.05 -2.49 -14.55
N LEU A 13 -0.75 -1.56 -15.47
CA LEU A 13 -0.90 -0.10 -15.42
C LEU A 13 -2.29 0.44 -15.08
N CYS A 14 -2.32 1.60 -14.40
CA CYS A 14 -3.44 2.54 -14.51
C CYS A 14 -3.62 2.92 -15.99
N ARG A 15 -4.71 2.47 -16.62
CA ARG A 15 -5.00 2.71 -18.05
C ARG A 15 -5.67 4.07 -18.25
N ALA A 16 -4.95 5.15 -17.92
CA ALA A 16 -5.29 6.50 -18.35
C ALA A 16 -4.40 6.87 -19.56
N PRO A 17 -4.96 7.36 -20.69
CA PRO A 17 -4.24 7.51 -21.97
C PRO A 17 -2.98 8.39 -21.95
N ALA A 18 -2.81 9.22 -20.91
CA ALA A 18 -1.75 10.23 -20.86
C ALA A 18 -0.65 9.96 -19.80
N LEU A 19 -0.83 8.99 -18.90
CA LEU A 19 0.14 8.79 -17.81
C LEU A 19 0.26 7.32 -17.43
N GLN A 20 1.15 6.62 -18.14
CA GLN A 20 1.58 5.29 -17.71
C GLN A 20 2.36 5.44 -16.39
N THR A 21 1.77 4.97 -15.28
CA THR A 21 2.46 4.84 -13.99
C THR A 21 2.40 3.37 -13.58
N LYS A 22 3.54 2.82 -13.21
CA LYS A 22 3.62 1.48 -12.64
C LYS A 22 3.00 1.52 -11.24
N VAL A 23 2.05 0.63 -11.00
CA VAL A 23 1.42 0.46 -9.68
C VAL A 23 2.09 -0.71 -8.99
N PHE A 24 2.38 -0.50 -7.72
CA PHE A 24 3.14 -1.40 -6.89
C PHE A 24 2.23 -1.92 -5.77
N GLN A 25 2.18 -3.24 -5.54
CA GLN A 25 1.35 -3.83 -4.48
C GLN A 25 2.23 -4.49 -3.42
N TYR A 26 2.03 -4.12 -2.16
CA TYR A 26 2.89 -4.49 -1.04
C TYR A 26 2.06 -4.84 0.20
N ARG A 27 2.68 -5.60 1.10
CA ARG A 27 2.22 -5.81 2.48
C ARG A 27 3.09 -4.92 3.36
N ILE A 28 2.48 -4.21 4.31
CA ILE A 28 3.19 -3.30 5.21
C ILE A 28 2.92 -3.73 6.64
N TRP A 29 3.99 -3.81 7.43
CA TRP A 29 3.91 -4.01 8.87
C TRP A 29 4.91 -3.13 9.61
N ASP A 30 4.62 -2.87 10.88
CA ASP A 30 5.54 -2.14 11.76
C ASP A 30 6.68 -3.03 12.29
N VAL A 31 7.68 -2.43 12.94
CA VAL A 31 8.81 -3.18 13.54
C VAL A 31 8.39 -4.21 14.59
N ASN A 32 7.17 -4.09 15.14
CA ASN A 32 6.63 -5.00 16.13
C ASN A 32 5.79 -6.11 15.49
N GLN A 33 5.82 -6.26 14.16
CA GLN A 33 5.01 -7.25 13.43
C GLN A 33 3.50 -7.02 13.58
N LYS A 34 3.07 -5.75 13.64
CA LYS A 34 1.66 -5.40 13.46
C LYS A 34 1.39 -5.13 11.98
N SER A 35 0.49 -5.91 11.43
CA SER A 35 0.01 -5.78 10.06
C SER A 35 -1.09 -4.72 9.96
N LEU A 36 -1.19 -4.08 8.80
CA LEU A 36 -2.28 -3.16 8.51
C LEU A 36 -3.54 -3.92 8.10
N TYR A 37 -4.71 -3.49 8.60
CA TYR A 37 -6.02 -4.00 8.19
C TYR A 37 -7.09 -2.92 8.31
N LEU A 38 -8.23 -3.16 7.69
CA LEU A 38 -9.38 -2.26 7.75
C LEU A 38 -10.34 -2.63 8.89
N ARG A 39 -10.72 -1.62 9.67
CA ARG A 39 -11.79 -1.72 10.68
C ARG A 39 -12.60 -0.44 10.68
N ASN A 40 -13.90 -0.53 10.44
CA ASN A 40 -14.81 0.63 10.42
C ASN A 40 -14.31 1.77 9.51
N ASP A 41 -13.91 1.43 8.28
CA ASP A 41 -13.31 2.34 7.29
C ASP A 41 -12.01 3.05 7.71
N GLN A 42 -11.40 2.63 8.83
CA GLN A 42 -10.09 3.10 9.27
C GLN A 42 -9.02 2.05 9.00
N LEU A 43 -7.84 2.50 8.59
CA LEU A 43 -6.65 1.66 8.50
C LEU A 43 -6.00 1.60 9.89
N VAL A 44 -5.91 0.40 10.44
CA VAL A 44 -5.39 0.15 11.79
C VAL A 44 -4.27 -0.88 11.76
N ALA A 45 -3.40 -0.88 12.76
CA ALA A 45 -2.30 -1.83 12.91
C ALA A 45 -2.57 -2.79 14.07
N GLY A 46 -2.43 -4.09 13.84
CA GLY A 46 -2.59 -5.11 14.88
C GLY A 46 -1.92 -6.43 14.53
N HIS A 47 -1.81 -7.32 15.53
CA HIS A 47 -1.30 -8.66 15.30
C HIS A 47 -2.42 -9.52 14.70
N LEU A 48 -2.25 -9.93 13.45
CA LEU A 48 -3.18 -10.82 12.76
C LEU A 48 -2.61 -12.25 12.80
N GLN A 49 -3.41 -13.20 13.28
CA GLN A 49 -3.01 -14.60 13.41
C GLN A 49 -4.17 -15.52 13.04
N GLY A 50 -3.85 -16.75 12.63
CA GLY A 50 -4.85 -17.73 12.22
C GLY A 50 -5.74 -17.21 11.09
N ALA A 51 -7.05 -17.40 11.21
CA ALA A 51 -8.02 -16.93 10.22
C ALA A 51 -8.00 -15.41 10.00
N ASN A 52 -7.60 -14.63 11.01
CA ASN A 52 -7.54 -13.16 10.90
C ASN A 52 -6.39 -12.68 10.01
N ALA A 53 -5.41 -13.52 9.68
CA ALA A 53 -4.35 -13.17 8.73
C ALA A 53 -4.90 -12.80 7.35
N ALA A 54 -6.08 -13.30 6.98
CA ALA A 54 -6.76 -12.96 5.73
C ALA A 54 -7.32 -11.52 5.71
N LEU A 55 -7.41 -10.85 6.87
CA LEU A 55 -7.86 -9.45 6.97
C LEU A 55 -6.77 -8.44 6.59
N GLU A 56 -5.53 -8.91 6.38
CA GLU A 56 -4.43 -8.00 6.11
C GLU A 56 -4.65 -7.21 4.81
N GLU A 57 -4.52 -5.90 4.93
CA GLU A 57 -4.73 -4.96 3.83
C GLU A 57 -3.51 -4.96 2.90
N LYS A 58 -3.76 -5.17 1.61
CA LYS A 58 -2.76 -4.95 0.56
C LYS A 58 -2.69 -3.46 0.26
N VAL A 59 -1.49 -2.90 0.36
CA VAL A 59 -1.25 -1.49 0.07
C VAL A 59 -0.71 -1.36 -1.34
N PHE A 60 -1.31 -0.45 -2.10
CA PHE A 60 -0.88 -0.08 -3.44
C PHE A 60 -0.07 1.21 -3.33
N TRP A 61 0.91 1.43 -4.19
CA TRP A 61 1.57 2.73 -4.23
C TRP A 61 2.01 3.13 -5.63
N VAL A 62 2.11 4.44 -5.82
CA VAL A 62 2.62 5.09 -7.03
C VAL A 62 3.54 6.25 -6.66
N PRO A 63 4.55 6.59 -7.47
CA PRO A 63 5.34 7.80 -7.27
C PRO A 63 4.46 9.05 -7.38
N ASN A 64 4.63 9.99 -6.46
CA ASN A 64 3.94 11.28 -6.51
C ASN A 64 4.79 12.31 -7.28
N ARG A 65 4.45 12.50 -8.56
CA ARG A 65 5.21 13.37 -9.47
C ARG A 65 5.04 14.87 -9.19
N ALA A 66 4.18 15.26 -8.26
CA ALA A 66 4.00 16.66 -7.87
C ALA A 66 5.13 17.18 -6.96
N PHE A 67 5.98 16.29 -6.43
CA PHE A 67 7.06 16.62 -5.50
C PHE A 67 8.43 16.23 -6.06
N GLU A 68 9.49 16.77 -5.46
CA GLU A 68 10.88 16.47 -5.81
C GLU A 68 11.19 14.96 -5.73
N ALA A 69 11.65 14.37 -6.83
CA ALA A 69 11.88 12.92 -6.94
C ALA A 69 12.92 12.39 -5.93
N ALA A 70 13.91 13.20 -5.55
CA ALA A 70 14.94 12.83 -4.58
C ALA A 70 14.38 12.50 -3.17
N ARG A 71 13.17 12.98 -2.86
CA ARG A 71 12.47 12.67 -1.60
C ARG A 71 11.68 11.37 -1.64
N LEU A 72 11.66 10.69 -2.78
CA LEU A 72 10.90 9.46 -3.05
C LEU A 72 9.42 9.59 -2.61
N PRO A 73 8.71 10.65 -3.04
CA PRO A 73 7.34 10.88 -2.61
C PRO A 73 6.41 9.82 -3.21
N ILE A 74 5.51 9.26 -2.40
CA ILE A 74 4.58 8.21 -2.82
C ILE A 74 3.14 8.55 -2.42
N ILE A 75 2.19 8.03 -3.18
CA ILE A 75 0.76 7.96 -2.80
C ILE A 75 0.47 6.51 -2.44
N LEU A 76 -0.11 6.30 -1.26
CA LEU A 76 -0.53 4.98 -0.80
C LEU A 76 -2.03 4.79 -1.02
N GLY A 77 -2.37 3.73 -1.74
CA GLY A 77 -3.72 3.25 -2.01
C GLY A 77 -4.08 2.03 -1.17
N ILE A 78 -5.35 1.94 -0.79
CA ILE A 78 -5.97 0.80 -0.08
C ILE A 78 -7.25 0.41 -0.84
N ARG A 79 -7.89 -0.70 -0.46
CA ARG A 79 -9.08 -1.26 -1.12
C ARG A 79 -8.87 -1.43 -2.61
N ASN A 80 -7.81 -2.16 -2.97
CA ASN A 80 -7.43 -2.38 -4.37
C ASN A 80 -7.20 -1.07 -5.16
N GLY A 81 -6.69 -0.04 -4.49
CA GLY A 81 -6.40 1.26 -5.09
C GLY A 81 -7.61 2.19 -5.28
N THR A 82 -8.79 1.82 -4.79
CA THR A 82 -10.01 2.66 -4.91
C THR A 82 -10.06 3.80 -3.89
N ARG A 83 -9.23 3.74 -2.85
CA ARG A 83 -9.10 4.77 -1.80
C ARG A 83 -7.63 5.04 -1.56
N CYS A 84 -7.31 6.27 -1.18
CA CYS A 84 -5.94 6.69 -0.84
C CYS A 84 -5.87 7.14 0.62
N LEU A 85 -4.67 7.06 1.20
CA LEU A 85 -4.38 7.73 2.46
C LEU A 85 -4.22 9.24 2.20
N ALA A 86 -4.81 10.05 3.09
CA ALA A 86 -4.82 11.51 3.02
C ALA A 86 -4.52 12.10 4.40
#